data_AF-A0A6V2GX74-F1
#
_entry.id   AF-A0A6V2GX74-F1
#
_cell.length_a   1.000
_cell.length_b   1.000
_cell.length_c   1.000
_cell.angle_alpha   90.00
_cell.angle_beta   90.00
_cell.angle_gamma   90.00
#
_symmetry.space_group_name_H-M   'P 1'
#
loop_
_entity.id
_entity.type
_entity.pdbx_description
1 polymer ?
#
loop_
_entity_poly.entity_id
_entity_poly.type
_entity_poly.pdbx_seq_one_letter_code
_entity_poly.pdbx_strand_id
1 'polypeptide(L)'
;MSAIKSYRKKSIKDAEAILSDGKKTLSSIEGAFTSLFPHEELSKAQKAFEDDLTANGLDSANSLLTAAIPAVRDMLSSGIMNIHTLERYIFLHVPQMEDGNNFGVTVQMTISKFLKETRDEWSKLLEEFPKYYSTRADAVDKLGLSKTSSSETKTESKSKSTGGEKGDEEKTSNSVVNETKTSNGQKTDVHRLNHVVAIDVKFYGDLRAALMTLFNGYITILDNMEKNQEKLLSPKGGGGGAMGMY
;
A
#
# COMPACT_ATOMS: atom_id res chain seq x y z
N MET A 1 -39.15 6.83 -11.79
CA MET A 1 -38.50 5.77 -10.97
C MET A 1 -37.55 6.48 -10.01
N SER A 2 -37.62 6.29 -8.69
CA SER A 2 -36.73 7.01 -7.75
C SER A 2 -35.26 6.70 -8.07
N ALA A 3 -34.39 7.72 -8.07
CA ALA A 3 -32.95 7.56 -8.33
C ALA A 3 -32.30 6.49 -7.43
N ILE A 4 -32.81 6.30 -6.22
CA ILE A 4 -32.34 5.27 -5.29
C ILE A 4 -32.66 3.85 -5.79
N LYS A 5 -33.80 3.65 -6.47
CA LYS A 5 -34.15 2.34 -7.05
C LYS A 5 -33.16 1.93 -8.16
N SER A 6 -32.68 2.89 -8.97
CA SER A 6 -31.64 2.59 -9.97
C SER A 6 -30.30 2.22 -9.34
N TYR A 7 -29.90 2.91 -8.26
CA TYR A 7 -28.67 2.56 -7.54
C TYR A 7 -28.74 1.19 -6.86
N ARG A 8 -29.90 0.82 -6.29
CA ARG A 8 -30.12 -0.55 -5.76
C ARG A 8 -30.01 -1.62 -6.84
N LYS A 9 -30.61 -1.40 -8.02
CA LYS A 9 -30.47 -2.34 -9.15
C LYS A 9 -29.02 -2.43 -9.64
N LYS A 10 -28.30 -1.30 -9.65
CA LYS A 10 -26.88 -1.26 -10.03
C LYS A 10 -26.01 -2.01 -9.02
N SER A 11 -26.27 -1.89 -7.73
CA SER A 11 -25.45 -2.55 -6.71
C SER A 11 -25.52 -4.08 -6.78
N ILE A 12 -26.65 -4.65 -7.24
CA ILE A 12 -26.75 -6.09 -7.54
C ILE A 12 -25.73 -6.47 -8.63
N LYS A 13 -25.74 -5.76 -9.76
CA LYS A 13 -24.81 -6.03 -10.87
C LYS A 13 -23.35 -5.83 -10.47
N ASP A 14 -23.06 -4.77 -9.71
CA ASP A 14 -21.71 -4.49 -9.23
C ASP A 14 -21.21 -5.64 -8.32
N ALA A 15 -22.07 -6.17 -7.45
CA ALA A 15 -21.73 -7.31 -6.59
C ALA A 15 -21.56 -8.61 -7.38
N GLU A 16 -22.48 -8.91 -8.31
CA GLU A 16 -22.40 -10.08 -9.19
C GLU A 16 -21.10 -10.08 -10.01
N ALA A 17 -20.69 -8.92 -10.53
CA ALA A 17 -19.42 -8.79 -11.26
C ALA A 17 -18.23 -9.22 -10.39
N ILE A 18 -18.14 -8.71 -9.15
CA ILE A 18 -17.08 -9.06 -8.19
C ILE A 18 -17.07 -10.57 -7.89
N LEU A 19 -18.23 -11.16 -7.67
CA LEU A 19 -18.35 -12.59 -7.37
C LEU A 19 -17.96 -13.45 -8.58
N SER A 20 -18.39 -13.07 -9.78
CA SER A 20 -18.06 -13.79 -11.02
C SER A 20 -16.57 -13.71 -11.36
N ASP A 21 -15.92 -12.57 -11.09
CA ASP A 21 -14.49 -12.39 -11.27
C ASP A 21 -13.66 -12.99 -10.12
N GLY A 22 -14.31 -13.46 -9.04
CA GLY A 22 -13.65 -13.92 -7.82
C GLY A 22 -12.57 -14.97 -8.06
N LYS A 23 -12.84 -15.96 -8.93
CA LYS A 23 -11.85 -16.98 -9.31
C LYS A 23 -10.63 -16.38 -10.00
N LYS A 24 -10.83 -15.44 -10.91
CA LYS A 24 -9.74 -14.75 -11.62
C LYS A 24 -8.89 -13.93 -10.66
N THR A 25 -9.54 -13.23 -9.72
CA THR A 25 -8.85 -12.46 -8.68
C THR A 25 -8.01 -13.36 -7.79
N LEU A 26 -8.56 -14.48 -7.31
CA LEU A 26 -7.83 -15.45 -6.50
C LEU A 26 -6.62 -16.02 -7.26
N SER A 27 -6.79 -16.46 -8.51
CA SER A 27 -5.67 -16.96 -9.32
C SER A 27 -4.59 -15.90 -9.58
N SER A 28 -4.96 -14.63 -9.68
CA SER A 28 -3.99 -13.54 -9.81
C SER A 28 -3.18 -13.34 -8.52
N ILE A 29 -3.83 -13.45 -7.36
CA ILE A 29 -3.17 -13.39 -6.04
C ILE A 29 -2.24 -14.59 -5.85
N GLU A 30 -2.68 -15.80 -6.22
CA GLU A 30 -1.86 -17.02 -6.19
C GLU A 30 -0.62 -16.90 -7.05
N GLY A 31 -0.77 -16.42 -8.29
CA GLY A 31 0.36 -16.20 -9.19
C GLY A 31 1.38 -15.20 -8.63
N ALA A 32 0.91 -14.18 -7.90
CA ALA A 32 1.76 -13.18 -7.28
C ALA A 32 2.65 -13.75 -6.16
N PHE A 33 2.24 -14.81 -5.45
CA PHE A 33 3.10 -15.46 -4.46
C PHE A 33 4.38 -15.97 -5.09
N THR A 34 4.27 -16.71 -6.19
CA THR A 34 5.43 -17.29 -6.85
C THR A 34 6.29 -16.23 -7.53
N SER A 35 5.67 -15.22 -8.15
CA SER A 35 6.43 -14.20 -8.89
C SER A 35 7.13 -13.18 -7.99
N LEU A 36 6.50 -12.77 -6.88
CA LEU A 36 7.02 -11.71 -6.00
C LEU A 36 7.82 -12.28 -4.82
N PHE A 37 7.53 -13.52 -4.41
CA PHE A 37 8.12 -14.12 -3.21
C PHE A 37 8.77 -15.48 -3.52
N PRO A 38 9.85 -15.51 -4.33
CA PRO A 38 10.52 -16.75 -4.74
C PRO A 38 11.23 -17.49 -3.59
N HIS A 39 11.47 -16.82 -2.46
CA HIS A 39 12.10 -17.40 -1.28
C HIS A 39 11.06 -17.71 -0.20
N GLU A 40 10.83 -18.99 0.09
CA GLU A 40 9.89 -19.42 1.14
C GLU A 40 10.43 -19.16 2.55
N GLU A 41 11.73 -19.38 2.75
CA GLU A 41 12.42 -19.18 4.03
C GLU A 41 13.07 -17.79 4.08
N LEU A 42 12.90 -17.09 5.20
CA LEU A 42 13.50 -15.76 5.40
C LEU A 42 15.03 -15.80 5.42
N SER A 43 15.65 -16.91 5.84
CA SER A 43 17.10 -17.11 5.78
C SER A 43 17.63 -17.13 4.34
N LYS A 44 16.87 -17.70 3.40
CA LYS A 44 17.20 -17.71 1.97
C LYS A 44 17.03 -16.32 1.36
N ALA A 45 15.96 -15.62 1.71
CA ALA A 45 15.76 -14.22 1.30
C ALA A 45 16.88 -13.32 1.83
N GLN A 46 17.25 -13.49 3.10
CA GLN A 46 18.34 -12.75 3.74
C GLN A 46 19.65 -12.92 2.97
N LYS A 47 20.05 -14.16 2.71
CA LYS A 47 21.27 -14.44 1.96
C LYS A 47 21.24 -13.82 0.55
N ALA A 48 20.11 -13.93 -0.15
CA ALA A 48 19.96 -13.33 -1.47
C ALA A 48 20.11 -11.80 -1.43
N PHE A 49 19.58 -11.14 -0.39
CA PHE A 49 19.69 -9.68 -0.22
C PHE A 49 21.11 -9.25 0.19
N GLU A 50 21.81 -10.04 0.99
CA GLU A 50 23.23 -9.82 1.32
C GLU A 50 24.10 -9.91 0.06
N ASP A 51 23.88 -10.94 -0.76
CA ASP A 51 24.59 -11.16 -2.03
C ASP A 51 24.31 -10.00 -3.02
N ASP A 52 23.05 -9.56 -3.13
CA ASP A 52 22.63 -8.46 -4.00
C ASP A 52 23.26 -7.11 -3.60
N LEU A 53 23.25 -6.77 -2.31
CA LEU A 53 23.88 -5.54 -1.80
C LEU A 53 25.40 -5.54 -2.01
N THR A 54 26.04 -6.71 -1.84
CA THR A 54 27.49 -6.84 -2.06
C THR A 54 27.84 -6.66 -3.54
N ALA A 55 26.99 -7.15 -4.45
CA ALA A 55 27.21 -7.07 -5.89
C ALA A 55 26.89 -5.69 -6.47
N ASN A 56 25.81 -5.04 -6.01
CA ASN A 56 25.23 -3.84 -6.63
C ASN A 56 25.52 -2.54 -5.88
N GLY A 57 26.15 -2.61 -4.70
CA GLY A 57 26.44 -1.45 -3.86
C GLY A 57 25.53 -1.38 -2.63
N LEU A 58 26.07 -0.80 -1.56
CA LEU A 58 25.43 -0.80 -0.24
C LEU A 58 24.22 0.14 -0.13
N ASP A 59 24.05 1.03 -1.10
CA ASP A 59 22.92 1.95 -1.27
C ASP A 59 21.94 1.49 -2.37
N SER A 60 22.21 0.36 -3.01
CA SER A 60 21.35 -0.15 -4.08
C SER A 60 19.94 -0.49 -3.57
N ALA A 61 18.94 -0.35 -4.44
CA ALA A 61 17.55 -0.68 -4.11
C ALA A 61 17.34 -2.19 -4.20
N ASN A 62 16.59 -2.76 -3.26
CA ASN A 62 16.21 -4.17 -3.31
C ASN A 62 15.19 -4.39 -4.44
N SER A 63 15.59 -5.11 -5.48
CA SER A 63 14.78 -5.32 -6.69
C SER A 63 13.47 -6.06 -6.41
N LEU A 64 13.48 -7.08 -5.53
CA LEU A 64 12.27 -7.82 -5.15
C LEU A 64 11.27 -6.93 -4.42
N LEU A 65 11.73 -6.12 -3.45
CA LEU A 65 10.83 -5.21 -2.72
C LEU A 65 10.32 -4.06 -3.59
N THR A 66 11.15 -3.58 -4.51
CA THR A 66 10.75 -2.56 -5.50
C THR A 66 9.61 -3.07 -6.39
N ALA A 67 9.57 -4.37 -6.71
CA ALA A 67 8.47 -4.99 -7.44
C ALA A 67 7.27 -5.36 -6.53
N ALA A 68 7.54 -5.92 -5.35
CA ALA A 68 6.51 -6.47 -4.47
C ALA A 68 5.65 -5.39 -3.79
N ILE A 69 6.25 -4.29 -3.31
CA ILE A 69 5.52 -3.23 -2.61
C ILE A 69 4.38 -2.65 -3.47
N PRO A 70 4.60 -2.14 -4.69
CA PRO A 70 3.51 -1.59 -5.50
C PRO A 70 2.47 -2.64 -5.86
N ALA A 71 2.90 -3.86 -6.23
CA ALA A 71 1.98 -4.93 -6.62
C ALA A 71 1.03 -5.33 -5.47
N VAL A 72 1.55 -5.56 -4.26
CA VAL A 72 0.73 -5.91 -3.10
C VAL A 72 -0.17 -4.74 -2.68
N ARG A 73 0.30 -3.49 -2.78
CA ARG A 73 -0.52 -2.29 -2.52
C ARG A 73 -1.73 -2.21 -3.44
N ASP A 74 -1.53 -2.42 -4.73
CA ASP A 74 -2.62 -2.35 -5.72
C ASP A 74 -3.64 -3.47 -5.48
N MET A 75 -3.17 -4.68 -5.17
CA MET A 75 -4.04 -5.81 -4.84
C MET A 75 -4.87 -5.57 -3.58
N LEU A 76 -4.26 -5.07 -2.50
CA LEU A 76 -4.99 -4.69 -1.28
C LEU A 76 -6.00 -3.57 -1.56
N SER A 77 -5.57 -2.52 -2.27
CA SER A 77 -6.45 -1.39 -2.61
C SER A 77 -7.67 -1.86 -3.42
N SER A 78 -7.47 -2.70 -4.43
CA SER A 78 -8.56 -3.31 -5.19
C SER A 78 -9.47 -4.16 -4.31
N GLY A 79 -8.91 -4.96 -3.40
CA GLY A 79 -9.68 -5.74 -2.43
C GLY A 79 -10.56 -4.87 -1.54
N ILE A 80 -10.02 -3.78 -1.00
CA ILE A 80 -10.74 -2.80 -0.17
C ILE A 80 -11.89 -2.16 -0.96
N MET A 81 -11.66 -1.78 -2.23
CA MET A 81 -12.70 -1.21 -3.09
C MET A 81 -13.82 -2.21 -3.40
N ASN A 82 -13.47 -3.49 -3.57
CA ASN A 82 -14.45 -4.56 -3.74
C ASN A 82 -15.30 -4.70 -2.47
N ILE A 83 -14.68 -4.70 -1.28
CA ILE A 83 -15.44 -4.74 -0.01
C ILE A 83 -16.40 -3.55 0.10
N HIS A 84 -15.98 -2.33 -0.20
CA HIS A 84 -16.88 -1.16 -0.18
C HIS A 84 -18.09 -1.33 -1.12
N THR A 85 -17.89 -1.96 -2.26
CA THR A 85 -18.97 -2.26 -3.20
C THR A 85 -19.93 -3.32 -2.64
N LEU A 86 -19.41 -4.36 -1.98
CA LEU A 86 -20.22 -5.39 -1.32
C LEU A 86 -20.98 -4.85 -0.11
N GLU A 87 -20.35 -4.01 0.72
CA GLU A 87 -21.03 -3.32 1.83
C GLU A 87 -22.19 -2.45 1.32
N ARG A 88 -21.94 -1.66 0.26
CA ARG A 88 -22.99 -0.85 -0.39
C ARG A 88 -24.12 -1.72 -0.91
N TYR A 89 -23.80 -2.87 -1.51
CA TYR A 89 -24.80 -3.85 -1.92
C TYR A 89 -25.66 -4.30 -0.74
N ILE A 90 -25.06 -4.74 0.37
CA ILE A 90 -25.81 -5.20 1.55
C ILE A 90 -26.70 -4.10 2.12
N PHE A 91 -26.16 -2.91 2.39
CA PHE A 91 -26.91 -1.81 3.00
C PHE A 91 -28.08 -1.32 2.15
N LEU A 92 -27.96 -1.35 0.81
CA LEU A 92 -29.07 -0.99 -0.07
C LEU A 92 -30.21 -2.02 -0.08
N HIS A 93 -29.99 -3.22 0.43
CA HIS A 93 -30.95 -4.32 0.53
C HIS A 93 -31.44 -4.60 1.96
N VAL A 94 -31.04 -3.79 2.93
CA VAL A 94 -31.66 -3.81 4.27
C VAL A 94 -33.10 -3.30 4.14
N PRO A 95 -34.11 -4.06 4.62
CA PRO A 95 -35.52 -3.68 4.52
C PRO A 95 -35.86 -2.61 5.56
N GLN A 96 -37.09 -2.12 5.50
CA GLN A 96 -37.63 -1.29 6.56
C GLN A 96 -37.58 -2.05 7.90
N MET A 97 -37.30 -1.32 8.99
CA MET A 97 -37.33 -1.89 10.33
C MET A 97 -38.77 -2.24 10.72
N GLU A 98 -38.97 -3.46 11.19
CA GLU A 98 -40.26 -4.04 11.55
C GLU A 98 -40.09 -4.94 12.78
N ASP A 99 -41.17 -5.14 13.52
CA ASP A 99 -41.20 -6.09 14.63
C ASP A 99 -41.37 -7.51 14.09
N GLY A 100 -40.40 -8.39 14.37
CA GLY A 100 -40.40 -9.78 13.92
C GLY A 100 -39.76 -10.05 12.53
N ASN A 101 -39.56 -11.33 12.21
CA ASN A 101 -38.91 -11.83 10.98
C ASN A 101 -37.53 -11.18 10.70
N ASN A 102 -36.68 -11.03 11.72
CA ASN A 102 -35.41 -10.29 11.61
C ASN A 102 -34.17 -11.17 11.35
N PHE A 103 -34.34 -12.49 11.21
CA PHE A 103 -33.22 -13.42 11.00
C PHE A 103 -32.36 -13.05 9.77
N GLY A 104 -32.97 -12.84 8.60
CA GLY A 104 -32.20 -12.47 7.40
C GLY A 104 -31.53 -11.10 7.52
N VAL A 105 -32.13 -10.17 8.28
CA VAL A 105 -31.51 -8.87 8.58
C VAL A 105 -30.29 -9.08 9.49
N THR A 106 -30.37 -9.97 10.48
CA THR A 106 -29.21 -10.36 11.29
C THR A 106 -28.09 -10.95 10.43
N VAL A 107 -28.41 -11.80 9.44
CA VAL A 107 -27.41 -12.33 8.49
C VAL A 107 -26.74 -11.20 7.70
N GLN A 108 -27.51 -10.25 7.17
CA GLN A 108 -26.97 -9.07 6.48
C GLN A 108 -26.00 -8.27 7.38
N MET A 109 -26.40 -7.99 8.62
CA MET A 109 -25.58 -7.20 9.54
C MET A 109 -24.32 -7.94 9.98
N THR A 110 -24.39 -9.26 10.19
CA THR A 110 -23.22 -10.10 10.51
C THR A 110 -22.20 -10.09 9.38
N ILE A 111 -22.64 -10.30 8.14
CA ILE A 111 -21.74 -10.30 6.97
C ILE A 111 -21.18 -8.89 6.73
N SER A 112 -22.00 -7.84 6.87
CA SER A 112 -21.51 -6.47 6.77
C SER A 112 -20.46 -6.14 7.83
N LYS A 113 -20.59 -6.67 9.06
CA LYS A 113 -19.59 -6.50 10.11
C LYS A 113 -18.28 -7.21 9.75
N PHE A 114 -18.36 -8.46 9.28
CA PHE A 114 -17.20 -9.22 8.81
C PHE A 114 -16.46 -8.50 7.67
N LEU A 115 -17.20 -7.96 6.69
CA LEU A 115 -16.64 -7.17 5.60
C LEU A 115 -15.90 -5.94 6.13
N LYS A 116 -16.53 -5.19 7.04
CA LYS A 116 -15.91 -4.02 7.67
C LYS A 116 -14.61 -4.36 8.38
N GLU A 117 -14.62 -5.40 9.22
CA GLU A 117 -13.43 -5.83 9.97
C GLU A 117 -12.28 -6.23 9.04
N THR A 118 -12.59 -6.99 7.99
CA THR A 118 -11.61 -7.39 6.96
C THR A 118 -11.04 -6.17 6.23
N ARG A 119 -11.90 -5.20 5.86
CA ARG A 119 -11.47 -3.95 5.21
C ARG A 119 -10.57 -3.11 6.11
N ASP A 120 -10.91 -3.01 7.39
CA ASP A 120 -10.16 -2.22 8.36
C ASP A 120 -8.78 -2.88 8.62
N GLU A 121 -8.69 -4.21 8.61
CA GLU A 121 -7.43 -4.96 8.63
C GLU A 121 -6.57 -4.67 7.38
N TRP A 122 -7.14 -4.80 6.18
CA TRP A 122 -6.43 -4.52 4.93
C TRP A 122 -5.97 -3.06 4.79
N SER A 123 -6.78 -2.12 5.28
CA SER A 123 -6.40 -0.70 5.28
C SER A 123 -5.19 -0.44 6.18
N LYS A 124 -5.13 -1.07 7.36
CA LYS A 124 -3.96 -0.97 8.25
C LYS A 124 -2.71 -1.55 7.59
N LEU A 125 -2.81 -2.69 6.91
CA LEU A 125 -1.68 -3.25 6.17
C LEU A 125 -1.15 -2.27 5.10
N LEU A 126 -2.05 -1.62 4.37
CA LEU A 126 -1.69 -0.64 3.32
C LEU A 126 -0.95 0.59 3.87
N GLU A 127 -1.27 1.02 5.09
CA GLU A 127 -0.61 2.15 5.78
C GLU A 127 0.83 1.83 6.23
N GLU A 128 1.18 0.55 6.41
CA GLU A 128 2.51 0.15 6.89
C GLU A 128 3.58 0.16 5.79
N PHE A 129 3.21 -0.10 4.53
CA PHE A 129 4.19 -0.31 3.47
C PHE A 129 5.04 0.91 3.08
N PRO A 130 4.53 2.15 3.08
CA PRO A 130 5.37 3.33 2.84
C PRO A 130 6.55 3.45 3.83
N LYS A 131 6.42 2.90 5.04
CA LYS A 131 7.48 2.95 6.07
C LYS A 131 8.76 2.22 5.63
N TYR A 132 8.69 1.32 4.66
CA TYR A 132 9.87 0.67 4.09
C TYR A 132 10.90 1.70 3.61
N TYR A 133 10.44 2.66 2.81
CA TYR A 133 11.33 3.64 2.18
C TYR A 133 12.01 4.54 3.21
N SER A 134 11.26 5.04 4.20
CA SER A 134 11.84 5.88 5.24
C SER A 134 12.79 5.10 6.15
N THR A 135 12.39 3.92 6.61
CA THR A 135 13.23 3.11 7.52
C THR A 135 14.50 2.61 6.84
N ARG A 136 14.43 2.23 5.57
CA ARG A 136 15.59 1.82 4.80
C ARG A 136 16.51 3.00 4.47
N ALA A 137 15.95 4.15 4.07
CA ALA A 137 16.75 5.35 3.83
C ALA A 137 17.55 5.75 5.08
N ASP A 138 16.91 5.76 6.25
CA ASP A 138 17.58 6.05 7.54
C ASP A 138 18.70 5.05 7.87
N ALA A 139 18.53 3.78 7.48
CA ALA A 139 19.54 2.75 7.69
C ALA A 139 20.73 2.90 6.72
N VAL A 140 20.46 3.21 5.45
CA VAL A 140 21.49 3.47 4.43
C VAL A 140 22.30 4.72 4.77
N ASP A 141 21.65 5.80 5.24
CA ASP A 141 22.32 7.03 5.67
C ASP A 141 23.35 6.79 6.79
N LYS A 142 23.09 5.78 7.62
CA LYS A 142 23.95 5.38 8.72
C LYS A 142 25.16 4.55 8.26
N LEU A 143 25.23 4.08 7.01
CA LEU A 143 26.35 3.26 6.52
C LEU A 143 27.66 4.04 6.37
N GLY A 144 27.63 5.38 6.46
CA GLY A 144 28.83 6.21 6.37
C GLY A 144 29.46 6.22 4.97
N LEU A 145 28.64 5.99 3.94
CA LEU A 145 29.05 6.05 2.53
C LEU A 145 29.57 7.46 2.20
N SER A 146 30.52 7.55 1.27
CA SER A 146 31.12 8.83 0.88
C SER A 146 30.02 9.78 0.38
N LYS A 147 29.82 10.89 1.09
CA LYS A 147 28.87 11.92 0.70
C LYS A 147 29.63 12.96 -0.12
N THR A 148 29.27 13.13 -1.38
CA THR A 148 29.74 14.29 -2.17
C THR A 148 28.83 15.46 -1.85
N SER A 149 29.28 16.38 -0.99
CA SER A 149 28.57 17.64 -0.78
C SER A 149 29.19 18.72 -1.67
N SER A 150 28.40 19.27 -2.58
CA SER A 150 28.73 20.50 -3.29
C SER A 150 28.22 21.69 -2.47
N SER A 151 29.10 22.58 -2.03
CA SER A 151 28.73 23.84 -1.40
C SER A 151 29.12 25.01 -2.31
N GLU A 152 28.16 25.89 -2.63
CA GLU A 152 28.42 27.14 -3.32
C GLU A 152 28.73 28.24 -2.30
N THR A 153 29.95 28.78 -2.31
CA THR A 153 30.28 29.98 -1.53
C THR A 153 30.30 31.18 -2.46
N LYS A 154 29.40 32.14 -2.22
CA LYS A 154 29.40 33.44 -2.91
C LYS A 154 30.20 34.43 -2.07
N THR A 155 31.32 34.90 -2.61
CA THR A 155 32.10 35.98 -2.02
C THR A 155 31.89 37.26 -2.83
N GLU A 156 31.34 38.28 -2.18
CA GLU A 156 31.28 39.64 -2.71
C GLU A 156 32.47 40.44 -2.17
N SER A 157 33.38 40.84 -3.05
CA SER A 157 34.49 41.71 -2.70
C SER A 157 34.18 43.12 -3.20
N LYS A 158 34.06 44.09 -2.28
CA LYS A 158 33.96 45.51 -2.61
C LYS A 158 35.31 46.17 -2.37
N SER A 159 35.96 46.61 -3.43
CA SER A 159 37.17 47.42 -3.36
C SER A 159 36.82 48.88 -3.66
N LYS A 160 37.08 49.78 -2.71
CA LYS A 160 37.11 51.22 -2.95
C LYS A 160 38.55 51.66 -3.13
N SER A 161 38.86 52.32 -4.24
CA SER A 161 40.12 53.01 -4.46
C SER A 161 39.85 54.51 -4.36
N THR A 162 40.41 55.17 -3.35
CA THR A 162 40.40 56.62 -3.21
C THR A 162 41.77 57.16 -3.58
N GLY A 163 41.85 57.89 -4.70
CA GLY A 163 43.06 58.60 -5.11
C GLY A 163 43.41 58.46 -6.58
N GLY A 164 42.70 59.17 -7.45
CA GLY A 164 43.05 59.37 -8.85
C GLY A 164 42.26 60.52 -9.45
N GLU A 165 42.89 61.28 -10.35
CA GLU A 165 42.44 62.56 -10.92
C GLU A 165 41.14 62.50 -11.78
N LYS A 166 40.36 61.42 -11.65
CA LYS A 166 39.10 61.16 -12.37
C LYS A 166 38.05 60.46 -11.50
N GLY A 167 37.70 61.02 -10.34
CA GLY A 167 36.52 60.63 -9.56
C GLY A 167 36.51 59.21 -8.97
N ASP A 168 35.61 58.98 -8.01
CA ASP A 168 35.44 57.68 -7.34
C ASP A 168 34.80 56.65 -8.28
N GLU A 169 35.45 55.51 -8.54
CA GLU A 169 34.85 54.35 -9.20
C GLU A 169 34.60 53.22 -8.18
N GLU A 170 33.34 52.78 -8.07
CA GLU A 170 32.95 51.60 -7.29
C GLU A 170 32.85 50.39 -8.23
N LYS A 171 33.84 49.48 -8.18
CA LYS A 171 33.81 48.20 -8.91
C LYS A 171 33.38 47.07 -7.97
N THR A 172 32.32 46.37 -8.37
CA THR A 172 31.86 45.16 -7.68
C THR A 172 32.31 43.95 -8.48
N SER A 173 33.11 43.06 -7.87
CA SER A 173 33.54 41.80 -8.47
C SER A 173 32.90 40.63 -7.72
N ASN A 174 32.15 39.81 -8.45
CA ASN A 174 31.52 38.59 -7.94
C ASN A 174 32.37 37.39 -8.33
N SER A 175 32.80 36.60 -7.33
CA SER A 175 33.46 35.31 -7.56
C SER A 175 32.61 34.19 -6.97
N VAL A 176 32.35 33.16 -7.78
CA VAL A 176 31.69 31.92 -7.34
C VAL A 176 32.78 30.86 -7.19
N VAL A 177 32.96 30.35 -5.97
CA VAL A 177 33.88 29.24 -5.70
C VAL A 177 33.05 27.97 -5.47
N ASN A 178 33.25 26.99 -6.34
CA ASN A 178 32.69 25.65 -6.19
C ASN A 178 33.68 24.78 -5.42
N GLU A 179 33.38 24.51 -4.14
CA GLU A 179 34.14 23.53 -3.35
C GLU A 179 33.41 22.18 -3.38
N THR A 180 34.11 21.15 -3.84
CA THR A 180 33.68 19.75 -3.70
C THR A 180 34.44 19.14 -2.53
N LYS A 181 33.74 18.84 -1.43
CA LYS A 181 34.32 18.13 -0.28
C LYS A 181 33.93 16.66 -0.37
N THR A 182 34.92 15.79 -0.51
CA THR A 182 34.76 14.34 -0.47
C THR A 182 35.21 13.86 0.90
N SER A 183 34.30 13.35 1.72
CA SER A 183 34.69 12.59 2.91
C SER A 183 35.03 11.16 2.48
N ASN A 184 36.25 10.70 2.82
CA ASN A 184 36.58 9.28 2.66
C ASN A 184 35.68 8.46 3.60
N GLY A 185 34.90 7.54 3.02
CA GLY A 185 33.96 6.70 3.76
C GLY A 185 34.69 5.87 4.84
N GLN A 186 34.11 5.82 6.03
CA GLN A 186 34.59 4.98 7.12
C GLN A 186 34.29 3.51 6.77
N LYS A 187 35.15 2.56 7.18
CA LYS A 187 34.89 1.12 6.99
C LYS A 187 33.51 0.80 7.60
N THR A 188 32.56 0.38 6.77
CA THR A 188 31.17 0.18 7.17
C THR A 188 31.07 -0.87 8.27
N ASP A 189 30.41 -0.51 9.37
CA ASP A 189 30.17 -1.40 10.50
C ASP A 189 29.24 -2.55 10.10
N VAL A 190 29.62 -3.78 10.46
CA VAL A 190 28.91 -5.01 10.07
C VAL A 190 27.46 -5.03 10.58
N HIS A 191 27.19 -4.45 11.75
CA HIS A 191 25.84 -4.40 12.29
C HIS A 191 24.96 -3.41 11.55
N ARG A 192 25.54 -2.33 11.00
CA ARG A 192 24.80 -1.38 10.15
C ARG A 192 24.42 -1.99 8.82
N LEU A 193 25.32 -2.78 8.21
CA LEU A 193 24.99 -3.54 7.01
C LEU A 193 23.88 -4.56 7.27
N ASN A 194 24.04 -5.36 8.34
CA ASN A 194 23.04 -6.34 8.74
C ASN A 194 21.69 -5.70 9.06
N HIS A 195 21.67 -4.45 9.54
CA HIS A 195 20.43 -3.72 9.80
C HIS A 195 19.66 -3.39 8.52
N VAL A 196 20.34 -2.97 7.44
CA VAL A 196 19.71 -2.71 6.13
C VAL A 196 19.08 -4.00 5.60
N VAL A 197 19.84 -5.09 5.61
CA VAL A 197 19.35 -6.41 5.19
C VAL A 197 18.17 -6.85 6.05
N ALA A 198 18.23 -6.68 7.37
CA ALA A 198 17.15 -7.08 8.27
C ALA A 198 15.85 -6.30 8.00
N ILE A 199 15.94 -5.02 7.64
CA ILE A 199 14.78 -4.23 7.19
C ILE A 199 14.19 -4.84 5.91
N ASP A 200 15.03 -5.13 4.92
CA ASP A 200 14.59 -5.74 3.66
C ASP A 200 13.90 -7.10 3.91
N VAL A 201 14.50 -7.98 4.71
CA VAL A 201 13.93 -9.30 5.05
C VAL A 201 12.61 -9.16 5.82
N LYS A 202 12.53 -8.21 6.77
CA LYS A 202 11.29 -7.95 7.51
C LYS A 202 10.17 -7.55 6.56
N PHE A 203 10.40 -6.56 5.70
CA PHE A 203 9.36 -6.09 4.77
C PHE A 203 9.00 -7.14 3.71
N TYR A 204 9.95 -7.97 3.29
CA TYR A 204 9.66 -9.12 2.43
C TYR A 204 8.69 -10.10 3.10
N GLY A 205 8.95 -10.43 4.37
CA GLY A 205 8.06 -11.27 5.18
C GLY A 205 6.68 -10.65 5.38
N ASP A 206 6.64 -9.36 5.75
CA ASP A 206 5.39 -8.63 6.01
C ASP A 206 4.51 -8.52 4.75
N LEU A 207 5.10 -8.22 3.59
CA LEU A 207 4.38 -8.16 2.31
C LEU A 207 3.83 -9.53 1.91
N ARG A 208 4.62 -10.59 2.09
CA ARG A 208 4.17 -11.97 1.83
C ARG A 208 3.02 -12.35 2.75
N ALA A 209 3.11 -12.01 4.03
CA ALA A 209 2.05 -12.24 5.00
C ALA A 209 0.78 -11.45 4.64
N ALA A 210 0.93 -10.18 4.24
CA ALA A 210 -0.19 -9.36 3.81
C ALA A 210 -0.89 -9.92 2.56
N LEU A 211 -0.14 -10.45 1.59
CA LEU A 211 -0.72 -11.13 0.42
C LEU A 211 -1.52 -12.37 0.83
N MET A 212 -1.07 -13.10 1.86
CA MET A 212 -1.78 -14.26 2.42
C MET A 212 -3.04 -13.86 3.17
N THR A 213 -2.97 -12.79 3.97
CA THR A 213 -4.16 -12.19 4.61
C THR A 213 -5.17 -11.73 3.57
N LEU A 214 -4.73 -11.11 2.47
CA LEU A 214 -5.58 -10.75 1.35
C LEU A 214 -6.23 -11.99 0.71
N PHE A 215 -5.45 -13.00 0.36
CA PHE A 215 -5.96 -14.23 -0.26
C PHE A 215 -7.04 -14.91 0.61
N ASN A 216 -6.72 -15.16 1.89
CA ASN A 216 -7.59 -15.82 2.84
C ASN A 216 -8.85 -15.00 3.13
N GLY A 217 -8.72 -13.68 3.28
CA GLY A 217 -9.87 -12.81 3.47
C GLY A 217 -10.76 -12.78 2.23
N TYR A 218 -10.17 -12.70 1.03
CA TYR A 218 -10.93 -12.63 -0.22
C TYR A 218 -11.71 -13.92 -0.49
N ILE A 219 -11.10 -15.10 -0.33
CA ILE A 219 -11.81 -16.37 -0.51
C ILE A 219 -12.94 -16.55 0.52
N THR A 220 -12.71 -16.12 1.76
CA THR A 220 -13.72 -16.17 2.83
C THR A 220 -14.88 -15.21 2.54
N ILE A 221 -14.61 -14.03 1.96
CA ILE A 221 -15.63 -13.10 1.49
C ILE A 221 -16.49 -13.76 0.41
N LEU A 222 -15.87 -14.36 -0.63
CA LEU A 222 -16.60 -15.02 -1.70
C LEU A 222 -17.51 -16.12 -1.16
N ASP A 223 -16.98 -16.99 -0.30
CA ASP A 223 -17.72 -18.08 0.34
C ASP A 223 -18.92 -17.58 1.17
N ASN A 224 -18.73 -16.54 1.98
CA ASN A 224 -19.81 -15.96 2.78
C ASN A 224 -20.89 -15.30 1.92
N MET A 225 -20.49 -14.59 0.87
CA MET A 225 -21.43 -13.93 -0.05
C MET A 225 -22.27 -14.95 -0.81
N GLU A 226 -21.65 -16.04 -1.29
CA GLU A 226 -22.31 -17.12 -2.03
C GLU A 226 -23.29 -17.89 -1.14
N LYS A 227 -22.84 -18.39 0.03
CA LYS A 227 -23.68 -19.17 0.95
C LYS A 227 -24.91 -18.43 1.43
N ASN A 228 -24.84 -17.10 1.54
CA ASN A 228 -25.89 -16.27 2.12
C ASN A 228 -26.60 -15.39 1.08
N GLN A 229 -26.36 -15.59 -0.22
CA GLN A 229 -26.83 -14.70 -1.29
C GLN A 229 -28.33 -14.39 -1.21
N GLU A 230 -29.16 -15.41 -0.96
CA GLU A 230 -30.62 -15.24 -0.84
C GLU A 230 -30.99 -14.29 0.29
N LYS A 231 -30.38 -14.45 1.48
CA LYS A 231 -30.67 -13.60 2.64
C LYS A 231 -30.06 -12.21 2.52
N LEU A 232 -28.95 -12.08 1.78
CA LEU A 232 -28.35 -10.79 1.47
C LEU A 232 -29.25 -9.96 0.54
N LEU A 233 -29.90 -10.59 -0.43
CA LEU A 233 -30.79 -9.92 -1.39
C LEU A 233 -32.21 -9.71 -0.85
N SER A 234 -32.76 -10.73 -0.19
CA SER A 234 -34.15 -10.80 0.26
C SER A 234 -34.24 -11.36 1.68
N PRO A 235 -33.82 -10.58 2.70
CA PRO A 235 -33.70 -11.05 4.09
C PRO A 235 -35.04 -11.47 4.72
N LYS A 236 -36.16 -10.93 4.23
CA LYS A 236 -37.53 -11.27 4.66
C LYS A 236 -38.17 -12.36 3.79
N GLY A 237 -37.45 -12.90 2.81
CA GLY A 237 -37.96 -13.82 1.79
C GLY A 237 -38.49 -13.12 0.53
N GLY A 238 -38.58 -13.86 -0.58
CA GLY A 238 -39.29 -13.40 -1.79
C GLY A 238 -40.79 -13.41 -1.50
N GLY A 239 -41.44 -12.25 -1.55
CA GLY A 239 -42.78 -12.05 -1.00
C GLY A 239 -43.83 -13.09 -1.43
N GLY A 240 -44.28 -13.88 -0.46
CA GLY A 240 -45.71 -14.11 -0.27
C GLY A 240 -46.29 -12.88 0.43
N GLY A 241 -46.37 -11.77 -0.30
CA GLY A 241 -47.23 -10.68 0.10
C GLY A 241 -48.66 -11.19 -0.01
N ALA A 242 -49.26 -11.53 1.13
CA ALA A 242 -50.70 -11.70 1.25
C ALA A 242 -51.34 -10.35 0.93
N MET A 243 -51.56 -10.10 -0.35
CA MET A 243 -52.60 -9.21 -0.83
C MET A 243 -53.90 -9.99 -0.56
N GLY A 244 -54.39 -9.84 0.68
CA GLY A 244 -55.73 -10.26 1.03
C GLY A 244 -56.70 -9.50 0.15
N MET A 245 -57.16 -10.16 -0.91
CA MET A 245 -58.41 -9.84 -1.57
C MET A 245 -59.52 -10.29 -0.62
N TYR A 246 -59.93 -9.39 0.26
CA TYR A 246 -61.30 -9.23 0.76
C TYR A 246 -61.51 -7.76 1.11
#